data_AF-A0A0M9EMM8-F1
#
_entry.id   AF-A0A0M9EMM8-F1
#
_cell.length_a   1.000
_cell.length_b   1.000
_cell.length_c   1.000
_cell.angle_alpha   90.00
_cell.angle_beta   90.00
_cell.angle_gamma   90.00
#
_symmetry.space_group_name_H-M   'P 1'
#
loop_
_entity.id
_entity.type
_entity.pdbx_description
1 polymer ?
#
loop_
_entity_poly.entity_id
_entity_poly.type
_entity_poly.pdbx_seq_one_letter_code
_entity_poly.pdbx_strand_id
1 'polypeptide(L)' 'TLELKLYPDLNHFVVTEASQADYLPWIADRFNNVTLSKGCTRTVVTPATKKFGIVSQTWAATS' A
#
# COMPACT_ATOMS: atom_id res chain seq x y z
N THR A 1 0.70 -10.53 10.82
CA THR A 1 1.98 -9.86 11.01
C THR A 1 1.73 -8.39 11.17
N LEU A 2 2.58 -7.67 11.91
CA LEU A 2 2.61 -6.21 11.84
C LEU A 2 3.32 -5.82 10.54
N GLU A 3 2.76 -4.90 9.76
CA GLU A 3 3.30 -4.54 8.45
C GLU A 3 3.60 -3.04 8.38
N LEU A 4 4.84 -2.70 8.01
CA LEU A 4 5.25 -1.35 7.65
C LEU A 4 5.48 -1.30 6.14
N LYS A 5 4.59 -0.61 5.41
CA LYS A 5 4.76 -0.34 3.98
C LYS A 5 5.19 1.11 3.78
N LEU A 6 6.37 1.30 3.19
CA LEU A 6 6.93 2.61 2.86
C LEU A 6 6.68 2.92 1.39
N TYR A 7 6.19 4.12 1.12
CA TYR A 7 5.93 4.63 -0.23
C TYR A 7 6.86 5.83 -0.43
N PRO A 8 8.07 5.62 -0.97
CA PRO A 8 9.03 6.70 -1.18
C PRO A 8 8.44 7.80 -2.06
N ASP A 9 8.90 9.02 -1.82
CA ASP A 9 8.60 10.20 -2.65
C ASP A 9 7.11 10.61 -2.69
N LEU A 10 6.27 10.02 -1.84
CA LEU A 10 4.88 10.43 -1.66
C LEU A 10 4.70 11.34 -0.44
N ASN A 11 3.89 12.37 -0.60
CA ASN A 11 3.47 13.22 0.51
C ASN A 11 2.30 12.58 1.30
N HIS A 12 1.96 13.19 2.44
CA HIS A 12 0.93 12.70 3.36
C HIS A 12 -0.45 12.45 2.72
N PHE A 13 -0.86 13.30 1.77
CA PHE A 13 -2.15 13.14 1.11
C PHE A 13 -2.11 12.04 0.05
N VAL A 14 -1.09 12.07 -0.82
CA VAL A 14 -0.96 11.14 -1.95
C VAL A 14 -0.72 9.71 -1.47
N VAL A 15 0.02 9.51 -0.36
CA VAL A 15 0.23 8.17 0.19
C VAL A 15 -1.08 7.53 0.67
N THR A 16 -2.05 8.33 1.11
CA THR A 16 -3.35 7.81 1.55
C THR A 16 -4.13 7.21 0.37
N GLU A 17 -4.15 7.88 -0.78
CA GLU A 17 -4.77 7.35 -2.00
C GLU A 17 -4.01 6.15 -2.54
N ALA A 18 -2.67 6.26 -2.66
CA ALA A 18 -1.81 5.23 -3.22
C ALA A 18 -1.85 3.90 -2.44
N SER A 19 -1.95 3.97 -1.10
CA SER A 19 -1.92 2.80 -0.22
C SER A 19 -3.27 2.11 -0.04
N GLN A 20 -4.34 2.60 -0.67
CA GLN A 20 -5.68 1.99 -0.57
C GLN A 20 -5.69 0.51 -0.95
N ALA A 21 -4.96 0.13 -2.00
CA ALA A 21 -4.92 -1.27 -2.43
C ALA A 21 -4.20 -2.18 -1.42
N ASP A 22 -3.45 -1.62 -0.49
CA ASP A 22 -2.75 -2.36 0.55
C ASP A 22 -3.55 -2.41 1.87
N TYR A 23 -4.06 -1.27 2.33
CA TYR A 23 -4.75 -1.24 3.63
C TYR A 23 -6.21 -1.74 3.55
N LEU A 24 -6.91 -1.59 2.43
CA LEU A 24 -8.30 -2.07 2.33
C LEU A 24 -8.40 -3.60 2.45
N PRO A 25 -7.58 -4.41 1.74
CA PRO A 25 -7.55 -5.85 1.96
C PRO A 25 -7.11 -6.22 3.38
N TRP A 26 -6.09 -5.52 3.92
CA TRP A 26 -5.64 -5.75 5.29
C TRP A 26 -6.75 -5.51 6.33
N ILE A 27 -7.61 -4.51 6.12
CA ILE A 27 -8.80 -4.26 6.94
C ILE A 27 -9.81 -5.40 6.75
N ALA A 28 -10.11 -5.79 5.50
CA ALA A 28 -11.06 -6.87 5.21
C ALA A 28 -10.67 -8.19 5.88
N ASP A 29 -9.37 -8.52 5.92
CA ASP A 29 -8.84 -9.69 6.62
C ASP A 29 -9.20 -9.73 8.12
N ARG A 30 -9.32 -8.57 8.78
CA ARG A 30 -9.76 -8.49 10.19
C ARG A 30 -11.23 -8.84 10.34
N PHE A 31 -12.07 -8.38 9.42
CA PHE A 31 -13.49 -8.72 9.41
C PHE A 31 -13.73 -10.19 9.03
N ASN A 32 -12.85 -10.76 8.20
CA ASN A 32 -12.92 -12.16 7.78
C ASN A 32 -12.18 -13.13 8.71
N ASN A 33 -11.71 -12.68 9.88
CA ASN A 33 -10.98 -13.49 10.86
C ASN A 33 -9.77 -14.24 10.28
N VAL A 34 -9.08 -13.65 9.30
CA VAL A 34 -7.86 -14.23 8.72
C VAL A 34 -6.78 -14.26 9.79
N THR A 35 -6.21 -15.44 10.01
CA THR A 35 -5.16 -15.64 11.01
C THR A 35 -3.86 -14.98 10.56
N LEU A 36 -3.32 -14.13 11.42
CA LEU A 36 -2.05 -13.46 11.20
C LEU A 36 -0.89 -14.24 11.79
N SER A 37 0.19 -14.38 11.01
CA SER A 37 1.48 -14.82 11.57
C SER A 37 2.06 -13.77 12.52
N LYS A 38 2.82 -14.24 13.52
CA LYS A 38 3.53 -13.37 14.47
C LYS A 38 4.77 -12.75 13.81
N GLY A 39 5.14 -11.56 14.26
CA GLY A 39 6.32 -10.84 13.80
C GLY A 39 6.00 -9.54 13.08
N CYS A 40 7.04 -8.88 12.57
CA CYS A 40 6.97 -7.62 11.86
C CYS A 40 7.59 -7.77 10.47
N THR A 41 6.97 -7.17 9.46
CA THR A 41 7.54 -7.06 8.11
C THR A 41 7.65 -5.60 7.72
N ARG A 42 8.71 -5.29 6.97
CA ARG A 42 8.94 -3.96 6.40
C ARG A 42 9.15 -4.11 4.91
N THR A 43 8.36 -3.39 4.14
CA THR A 43 8.39 -3.42 2.67
C THR A 43 8.51 -1.99 2.15
N VAL A 44 9.41 -1.78 1.19
CA VAL A 44 9.46 -0.54 0.40
C VAL A 44 8.69 -0.82 -0.88
N VAL A 45 7.57 -0.13 -1.06
CA VAL A 45 6.66 -0.38 -2.17
C VAL A 45 7.10 0.47 -3.37
N THR A 46 7.10 -0.15 -4.56
CA THR A 46 7.47 0.51 -5.82
C THR A 46 6.21 0.88 -6.60
N PRO A 47 6.20 2.00 -7.34
CA PRO A 47 5.06 2.34 -8.20
C PRO A 47 4.76 1.22 -9.21
N ALA A 48 3.48 0.91 -9.44
CA ALA A 48 3.10 -0.11 -10.42
C ALA A 48 3.43 0.24 -11.88
N THR A 49 3.67 1.52 -12.17
CA THR A 49 4.06 1.99 -13.50
C THR A 49 5.27 2.92 -13.41
N LYS A 50 6.11 2.88 -14.43
CA LYS A 50 7.19 3.87 -14.66
C LYS A 50 6.79 4.93 -15.69
N LYS A 51 5.57 4.81 -16.25
CA LYS A 51 4.99 5.72 -17.24
C LYS A 51 3.93 6.55 -16.55
N PHE A 52 4.32 7.74 -16.11
CA PHE A 52 3.43 8.69 -15.45
C PHE A 52 2.86 9.65 -16.49
N GLY A 53 1.53 9.80 -16.53
CA GLY A 53 0.90 10.83 -17.34
C GLY A 53 1.19 12.22 -16.76
N ILE A 54 1.19 13.26 -17.59
CA ILE A 54 1.40 14.66 -17.16
C ILE A 54 0.33 15.12 -16.14
N VAL A 55 -0.85 14.47 -16.15
CA VAL A 55 -2.02 14.80 -15.33
C VAL A 55 -2.60 13.62 -14.54
N SER A 56 -2.00 12.43 -14.59
CA SER A 56 -2.52 11.26 -13.86
C SER A 56 -1.65 10.92 -12.65
N GLN A 57 -2.31 10.64 -11.53
CA GLN A 57 -1.70 10.23 -10.25
C GLN A 57 -0.53 9.27 -10.49
N THR A 58 0.61 9.60 -9.90
CA THR A 58 1.90 8.92 -10.02
C THR A 58 1.92 7.52 -9.39
N TRP A 59 0.78 7.01 -8.92
CA TRP A 59 0.75 5.79 -8.12
C TRP A 59 -0.56 5.03 -8.30
N ALA A 60 -0.43 3.74 -8.63
CA ALA A 60 -1.43 2.72 -8.42
C ALA A 60 -0.70 1.57 -7.72
N ALA A 61 -1.28 1.02 -6.66
CA ALA A 61 -0.79 -0.20 -6.03
C ALA A 61 -1.41 -1.41 -6.76
N THR A 62 -0.60 -2.38 -7.14
CA THR A 62 -1.06 -3.66 -7.71
C THR A 62 -1.05 -4.73 -6.64
N SER A 63 -2.17 -5.46 -6.54
CA SER A 63 -2.40 -6.62 -5.67
C SER A 63 -1.46 -7.79 -5.92
#